data_AF-L9X808-F1
#
_entry.id   AF-L9X808-F1
#
_cell.length_a   1.000
_cell.length_b   1.000
_cell.length_c   1.000
_cell.angle_alpha   90.00
_cell.angle_beta   90.00
_cell.angle_gamma   90.00
#
_symmetry.space_group_name_H-M   'P 1'
#
loop_
_entity.id
_entity.type
_entity.pdbx_description
1 polymer ?
#
loop_
_entity_poly.entity_id
_entity_poly.type
_entity_poly.pdbx_seq_one_letter_code
_entity_poly.pdbx_strand_id
1 'polypeptide(L)'
;MADVRTYSIIYVVLLVLGTAKFVFFELDQIFTEQMAITGTVILAVIKSLLIAGFYMHLREEPRSISYMMTIAVFMVFLLTVAAGYSIQ
;
A
#
# COMPACT_ATOMS: atom_id res chain seq x y z
N MET A 1 15.66 10.31 -11.46
CA MET A 1 16.98 9.64 -11.60
C MET A 1 17.14 8.72 -10.40
N ALA A 2 17.21 7.42 -10.65
CA ALA A 2 17.37 6.43 -9.60
C ALA A 2 18.75 6.54 -8.95
N ASP A 3 18.76 6.90 -7.66
CA ASP A 3 19.97 6.96 -6.83
C ASP A 3 19.94 5.81 -5.81
N VAL A 4 21.04 5.07 -5.72
CA VAL A 4 21.20 3.91 -4.83
C VAL A 4 20.90 4.29 -3.39
N ARG A 5 21.31 5.48 -2.94
CA ARG A 5 21.03 5.95 -1.58
C ARG A 5 19.53 6.07 -1.34
N THR A 6 18.79 6.71 -2.25
CA THR A 6 17.34 6.88 -2.13
C THR A 6 16.61 5.54 -2.10
N TYR A 7 16.95 4.64 -3.04
CA TYR A 7 16.31 3.33 -3.11
C TYR A 7 16.68 2.43 -1.91
N SER A 8 17.89 2.53 -1.38
CA SER A 8 18.29 1.81 -0.17
C SER A 8 17.52 2.28 1.07
N ILE A 9 17.27 3.59 1.20
CA ILE A 9 16.46 4.13 2.31
C ILE A 9 15.02 3.60 2.20
N ILE A 10 14.43 3.67 1.00
CA ILE A 10 13.06 3.21 0.79
C ILE A 10 12.95 1.70 1.02
N TYR A 11 13.95 0.92 0.61
CA TYR A 11 14.02 -0.51 0.91
C TYR A 11 13.89 -0.77 2.43
N VAL A 12 14.69 -0.08 3.24
CA VAL A 12 14.65 -0.23 4.70
C VAL A 12 13.29 0.20 5.25
N VAL A 13 12.71 1.29 4.75
CA VAL A 13 11.35 1.72 5.12
C VAL A 13 10.33 0.63 4.80
N LEU A 14 10.37 0.03 3.61
CA LEU A 14 9.46 -1.05 3.21
C LEU A 14 9.61 -2.30 4.08
N LEU A 15 10.84 -2.60 4.52
CA LEU A 15 11.14 -3.70 5.44
C LEU A 15 10.51 -3.42 6.82
N VAL A 16 10.71 -2.22 7.36
CA VAL A 16 10.13 -1.78 8.64
C VAL A 16 8.60 -1.80 8.57
N LEU A 17 7.99 -1.22 7.52
CA LEU A 17 6.53 -1.23 7.36
C LEU A 17 5.95 -2.66 7.24
N GLY A 18 6.71 -3.58 6.65
CA GLY A 18 6.31 -4.98 6.55
C GLY A 18 6.35 -5.70 7.90
N THR A 19 7.45 -5.52 8.65
CA THR A 19 7.68 -6.17 9.95
C THR A 19 6.87 -5.55 11.08
N ALA A 20 6.63 -4.23 11.04
CA ALA A 20 5.85 -3.51 12.05
C ALA A 20 4.42 -4.04 12.22
N LYS A 21 3.85 -4.71 11.21
CA LYS A 21 2.54 -5.36 11.31
C LYS A 21 2.48 -6.42 12.42
N PHE A 22 3.60 -7.07 12.70
CA PHE A 22 3.70 -8.06 13.78
C PHE A 22 3.34 -7.44 15.13
N VAL A 23 3.75 -6.20 15.37
CA VAL A 23 3.47 -5.46 16.61
C VAL A 23 1.97 -5.33 16.87
N PHE A 24 1.16 -5.19 15.81
CA PHE A 24 -0.27 -5.03 15.95
C PHE A 24 -0.99 -6.31 16.42
N PHE A 25 -0.45 -7.48 16.07
CA PHE A 25 -1.08 -8.76 16.42
C PHE A 25 -0.47 -9.41 17.66
N GLU A 26 0.79 -9.11 17.99
CA GLU A 26 1.46 -9.68 19.15
C GLU A 26 1.18 -8.90 20.46
N LEU A 27 0.79 -7.62 20.35
CA LEU A 27 0.47 -6.77 21.50
C LEU A 27 -1.05 -6.66 21.69
N ASP A 28 -1.70 -7.79 21.91
CA ASP A 28 -3.16 -7.93 22.10
C ASP A 28 -3.72 -7.09 23.27
N GLN A 29 -2.88 -6.81 24.29
CA GLN A 29 -3.23 -5.93 25.41
C GLN A 29 -3.32 -4.45 25.04
N ILE A 30 -2.66 -4.04 23.94
CA ILE A 30 -2.59 -2.64 23.49
C ILE A 30 -3.52 -2.43 22.29
N PHE A 31 -3.57 -3.40 21.37
CA PHE A 31 -4.35 -3.31 20.14
C PHE A 31 -5.49 -4.32 20.15
N THR A 32 -6.72 -3.82 20.03
CA THR A 32 -7.86 -4.68 19.70
C THR A 32 -7.69 -5.25 18.29
N GLU A 33 -8.30 -6.41 18.02
CA GLU A 33 -8.24 -7.08 16.71
C GLU A 33 -8.64 -6.14 15.55
N GLN A 34 -9.70 -5.35 15.74
CA GLN A 34 -10.14 -4.38 14.75
C GLN A 34 -9.08 -3.29 14.48
N MET A 35 -8.39 -2.81 15.53
CA MET A 35 -7.28 -1.87 15.37
C MET A 35 -6.10 -2.52 14.64
N ALA A 36 -5.80 -3.78 14.93
CA ALA A 36 -4.71 -4.50 14.29
C ALA A 36 -4.94 -4.72 12.79
N ILE A 37 -6.16 -5.11 12.42
CA ILE A 37 -6.59 -5.23 11.02
C ILE A 37 -6.50 -3.87 10.33
N THR A 38 -7.07 -2.82 10.93
CA THR A 38 -7.09 -1.48 10.36
C THR A 38 -5.67 -0.93 10.15
N GLY A 39 -4.82 -1.05 11.17
CA GLY A 39 -3.41 -0.65 11.09
C GLY A 39 -2.65 -1.43 10.00
N THR A 40 -2.92 -2.72 9.87
CA THR A 40 -2.32 -3.57 8.83
C THR A 40 -2.70 -3.13 7.42
N VAL A 41 -3.96 -2.77 7.20
CA VAL A 41 -4.44 -2.23 5.92
C VAL A 41 -3.76 -0.89 5.63
N ILE A 42 -3.69 0.02 6.60
CA ILE A 42 -3.01 1.32 6.43
C ILE A 42 -1.54 1.13 6.04
N LEU A 43 -0.80 0.28 6.77
CA LEU A 43 0.60 -0.05 6.44
C LEU A 43 0.73 -0.67 5.04
N ALA A 44 -0.23 -1.50 4.63
CA ALA A 44 -0.22 -2.10 3.29
C ALA A 44 -0.40 -1.04 2.19
N VAL A 45 -1.31 -0.08 2.37
CA VAL A 45 -1.53 1.03 1.43
C VAL A 45 -0.30 1.92 1.33
N ILE A 46 0.31 2.30 2.45
CA ILE A 46 1.54 3.10 2.44
C ILE A 46 2.65 2.36 1.67
N LYS A 47 2.81 1.06 1.94
CA LYS A 47 3.82 0.23 1.27
C LYS A 47 3.58 0.14 -0.23
N SER A 48 2.35 -0.07 -0.68
CA SER A 48 2.03 -0.16 -2.12
C SER A 48 2.26 1.16 -2.84
N LEU A 49 1.95 2.30 -2.21
CA LEU A 49 2.24 3.63 -2.76
C LEU A 49 3.74 3.90 -2.90
N LEU A 50 4.54 3.52 -1.90
CA LEU A 50 6.01 3.63 -1.97
C LEU A 50 6.59 2.75 -3.08
N ILE A 51 6.09 1.53 -3.24
CA ILE A 51 6.51 0.63 -4.31
C ILE A 51 6.12 1.20 -5.68
N ALA A 52 4.88 1.63 -5.86
CA ALA A 52 4.42 2.21 -7.12
C ALA A 52 5.21 3.49 -7.48
N GLY A 53 5.38 4.40 -6.53
CA GLY A 53 6.05 5.66 -6.75
C GLY A 53 7.53 5.52 -7.07
N PHE A 54 8.24 4.63 -6.37
CA PHE A 54 9.70 4.51 -6.46
C PHE A 54 10.16 3.25 -7.21
N TYR A 55 9.72 2.06 -6.83
CA TYR A 55 10.22 0.83 -7.49
C TYR A 55 9.59 0.57 -8.87
N MET A 56 8.35 0.99 -9.09
CA MET A 56 7.73 0.97 -10.42
C MET A 56 7.96 2.27 -11.20
N HIS A 57 8.75 3.20 -10.65
CA HIS A 57 9.10 4.49 -11.26
C HIS A 57 7.89 5.34 -11.69
N LEU A 58 6.69 5.13 -11.13
CA LEU A 58 5.46 5.84 -11.55
C LEU A 58 5.59 7.38 -11.44
N ARG A 59 6.41 7.86 -10.51
CA ARG A 59 6.71 9.29 -10.33
C ARG A 59 7.50 9.90 -11.49
N GLU A 60 8.30 9.09 -12.19
CA GLU A 60 9.18 9.51 -13.27
C GLU A 60 8.52 9.33 -14.66
N GLU A 61 7.45 8.54 -14.72
CA GLU A 61 6.64 8.30 -15.92
C GLU A 61 5.82 9.54 -16.34
N PRO A 62 5.38 9.63 -17.61
CA PRO A 62 4.54 10.72 -18.07
C PRO A 62 3.18 10.69 -17.36
N ARG A 63 2.58 11.88 -17.21
CA ARG A 63 1.33 12.09 -16.44
C ARG A 63 0.18 11.20 -16.91
N SER A 64 0.14 10.85 -18.20
CA SER A 64 -0.85 9.92 -18.76
C SER A 64 -0.84 8.56 -18.05
N ILE A 65 0.33 8.03 -17.72
CA ILE A 65 0.47 6.74 -17.02
C ILE A 65 0.02 6.87 -15.56
N SER A 66 0.37 7.96 -14.88
CA SER A 66 -0.11 8.24 -13.52
C SER A 66 -1.65 8.33 -13.45
N TYR A 67 -2.28 9.01 -14.43
CA TYR A 67 -3.73 9.06 -14.52
C TYR A 67 -4.35 7.69 -14.82
N MET A 68 -3.76 6.94 -15.76
CA MET A 68 -4.20 5.57 -16.05
C MET A 68 -4.16 4.68 -14.80
N MET A 69 -3.07 4.70 -14.04
CA MET A 69 -2.94 3.90 -12.81
C MET A 69 -3.96 4.31 -11.75
N THR A 70 -4.23 5.62 -11.61
CA THR A 70 -5.24 6.11 -10.66
C THR A 70 -6.65 5.65 -11.06
N ILE A 71 -6.98 5.73 -12.36
CA ILE A 71 -8.25 5.22 -12.90
C ILE A 71 -8.35 3.71 -12.70
N ALA A 72 -7.28 2.95 -12.92
CA ALA A 72 -7.27 1.51 -12.71
C ALA A 72 -7.59 1.14 -11.25
N VAL A 73 -6.97 1.80 -10.27
CA VAL A 73 -7.27 1.59 -8.84
C VAL A 73 -8.73 1.95 -8.53
N PHE A 74 -9.23 3.06 -9.07
CA PHE A 74 -10.63 3.46 -8.90
C PHE A 74 -11.60 2.41 -9.48
N MET A 75 -11.32 1.87 -10.67
CA MET A 75 -12.14 0.84 -11.29
C MET A 75 -12.13 -0.47 -10.49
N VAL A 76 -10.99 -0.86 -9.90
CA VAL A 76 -10.92 -2.03 -9.00
C VAL A 76 -11.85 -1.85 -7.79
N PHE A 77 -11.94 -0.65 -7.22
CA PHE A 77 -12.88 -0.39 -6.14
C PHE A 77 -14.33 -0.50 -6.59
N LEU A 78 -14.68 0.07 -7.75
CA LEU A 78 -16.02 -0.08 -8.31
C LEU A 78 -16.39 -1.55 -8.54
N LEU A 79 -15.47 -2.34 -9.09
CA LEU A 79 -15.68 -3.79 -9.29
C LEU A 79 -15.85 -4.53 -7.96
N THR A 80 -15.05 -4.18 -6.94
CA THR A 80 -15.15 -4.79 -5.61
C THR A 80 -16.52 -4.51 -4.97
N VAL A 81 -17.00 -3.26 -5.07
CA VAL A 81 -18.33 -2.87 -4.58
C VAL A 81 -19.43 -3.59 -5.38
N ALA A 82 -19.33 -3.61 -6.71
CA ALA A 82 -20.31 -4.29 -7.56
C ALA A 82 -20.39 -5.79 -7.28
N ALA A 83 -19.24 -6.45 -7.08
CA ALA A 83 -19.18 -7.86 -6.71
C ALA A 83 -19.86 -8.13 -5.35
N GLY A 84 -19.79 -7.19 -4.40
CA GLY A 84 -20.50 -7.28 -3.13
C GLY A 84 -22.03 -7.37 -3.27
N TYR A 85 -22.61 -6.73 -4.29
CA TYR A 85 -24.04 -6.83 -4.59
C TYR A 85 -24.43 -8.08 -5.39
N SER A 86 -23.46 -8.74 -6.05
CA SER A 86 -23.72 -9.92 -6.89
C SER A 86 -23.84 -11.23 -6.10
N ILE A 87 -23.40 -11.25 -4.84
CA ILE A 87 -23.38 -12.45 -3.98
C ILE A 87 -24.66 -12.57 -3.13
N GLN A 88 -25.43 -11.49 -3.01
CA GLN A 88 -26.77 -11.48 -2.38
C GLN A 88 -27.84 -11.86 -3.39
#